data_AF-A0AA95S2P6-F1
#
_entry.id   AF-A0AA95S2P6-F1
#
_cell.length_a   1.000
_cell.length_b   1.000
_cell.length_c   1.000
_cell.angle_alpha   90.00
_cell.angle_beta   90.00
_cell.angle_gamma   90.00
#
_symmetry.space_group_name_H-M   'P 1'
#
loop_
_entity.id
_entity.type
_entity.pdbx_description
1 polymer ?
#
loop_
_entity_poly.entity_id
_entity_poly.type
_entity_poly.pdbx_seq_one_letter_code
_entity_poly.pdbx_strand_id
1 'polypeptide(L)'
;MRETLILLSILLFSVSLVLGVVSQVHRKSGKGIYYSLATICLGCVVFLLFFYNWNLTGLRNGEPVDSPKTESPSGPGQNNDSKEPEKENPTGEEHPPSGEPDEEEPNAPGPAAPEQIILGDNEIVEYKVVKGDTLFSIATRAEVTVEKIKQWNNLSSDSIFIDQILKLYGKNVEPTPPKQDPPPTSASSVIISEGSPQQKQISLTFDAGSNAAGIRILDVLKKHKVKATFFLTGTWVEKYPSLARKIVEEGHEIGNHSYSHPDAVKTTANALKQDIIKAEEAIKEATGKSPQPYFRFPFGSYNSAALKTVGAAGYPYSIQWSLDTIDWKQPATEVIISRIKTGASNGDIILMHIGGINTPEAVDQVIPWLKDQGYQLVPLSILLK
;
A
#
# COMPACT_ATOMS: atom_id res chain seq x y z
N MET A 1 -40.69 46.08 11.26
CA MET A 1 -42.02 45.49 10.95
C MET A 1 -42.21 45.16 9.46
N ARG A 2 -42.19 46.12 8.51
CA ARG A 2 -42.46 45.80 7.09
C ARG A 2 -41.42 44.85 6.47
N GLU A 3 -40.13 45.14 6.66
CA GLU A 3 -39.02 44.30 6.17
C GLU A 3 -38.98 42.93 6.85
N THR A 4 -39.22 42.88 8.17
CA THR A 4 -39.32 41.62 8.93
C THR A 4 -40.48 40.74 8.46
N LEU A 5 -41.61 41.31 8.01
CA LEU A 5 -42.69 40.53 7.38
C LEU A 5 -42.31 40.00 5.99
N ILE A 6 -41.55 40.77 5.21
CA ILE A 6 -41.06 40.35 3.88
C ILE A 6 -40.06 39.19 4.02
N LEU A 7 -39.11 39.28 4.95
CA LEU A 7 -38.17 38.20 5.23
C LEU A 7 -38.87 36.94 5.76
N LEU A 8 -39.85 37.09 6.64
CA LEU A 8 -40.64 35.96 7.16
C LEU A 8 -41.46 35.28 6.05
N SER A 9 -42.03 36.03 5.11
CA SER A 9 -42.79 35.45 3.99
C SER A 9 -41.89 34.78 2.95
N ILE A 10 -40.68 35.30 2.68
CA ILE A 10 -39.66 34.62 1.87
C ILE A 10 -39.20 33.31 2.53
N LEU A 11 -39.02 33.31 3.87
CA LEU A 11 -38.65 32.12 4.63
C LEU A 11 -39.77 31.05 4.60
N LEU A 12 -41.03 31.45 4.81
CA LEU A 12 -42.16 30.53 4.74
C LEU A 12 -42.36 29.95 3.33
N PHE A 13 -42.14 30.75 2.28
CA PHE A 13 -42.23 30.29 0.90
C PHE A 13 -41.11 29.29 0.55
N SER A 14 -39.87 29.58 0.93
CA SER A 14 -38.73 28.67 0.70
C SER A 14 -38.86 27.35 1.49
N VAL A 15 -39.32 27.39 2.74
CA VAL A 15 -39.65 26.18 3.52
C VAL A 15 -40.76 25.36 2.83
N SER A 16 -41.80 26.02 2.32
CA SER A 16 -42.89 25.34 1.59
C SER A 16 -42.41 24.68 0.30
N LEU A 17 -41.51 25.33 -0.44
CA LEU A 17 -40.90 24.78 -1.65
C LEU A 17 -40.06 23.51 -1.33
N VAL A 18 -39.24 23.57 -0.28
CA VAL A 18 -38.44 22.42 0.18
C VAL A 18 -39.34 21.27 0.62
N LEU A 19 -40.40 21.52 1.39
CA LEU A 19 -41.35 20.49 1.81
C LEU A 19 -42.09 19.87 0.62
N GLY A 20 -42.42 20.67 -0.41
CA GLY A 20 -43.00 20.17 -1.66
C GLY A 20 -42.07 19.21 -2.41
N VAL A 21 -40.81 19.58 -2.59
CA VAL A 21 -39.78 18.73 -3.23
C VAL A 21 -39.54 17.46 -2.41
N VAL A 22 -39.41 17.57 -1.08
CA VAL A 22 -39.25 16.43 -0.18
C VAL A 22 -40.45 15.47 -0.25
N SER A 23 -41.68 15.99 -0.33
CA SER A 23 -42.91 15.18 -0.50
C SER A 23 -42.94 14.46 -1.85
N GLN A 24 -42.47 15.10 -2.93
CA GLN A 24 -42.39 14.47 -4.25
C GLN A 24 -41.31 13.37 -4.30
N VAL A 25 -40.17 13.56 -3.62
CA VAL A 25 -39.10 12.56 -3.47
C VAL A 25 -39.54 11.40 -2.56
N HIS A 26 -40.32 11.66 -1.52
CA HIS A 26 -40.85 10.64 -0.61
C HIS A 26 -41.71 9.57 -1.32
N ARG A 27 -42.36 9.90 -2.44
CA ARG A 27 -43.10 8.93 -3.27
C ARG A 27 -42.21 8.01 -4.13
N LYS A 28 -40.88 8.20 -4.17
CA LYS A 28 -40.00 7.54 -5.15
C LYS A 28 -38.73 6.86 -4.62
N SER A 29 -38.33 7.00 -3.35
CA SER A 29 -37.10 6.37 -2.85
C SER A 29 -37.16 5.89 -1.39
N GLY A 30 -36.38 4.85 -1.10
CA GLY A 30 -36.37 4.15 0.19
C GLY A 30 -35.83 4.98 1.37
N LYS A 31 -36.26 4.61 2.58
CA LYS A 31 -36.21 5.43 3.81
C LYS A 31 -34.80 5.86 4.31
N GLY A 32 -33.70 5.36 3.74
CA GLY A 32 -32.34 5.64 4.22
C GLY A 32 -31.81 7.04 3.89
N ILE A 33 -32.07 7.56 2.68
CA ILE A 33 -31.46 8.81 2.18
C ILE A 33 -32.08 10.07 2.85
N TYR A 34 -33.26 9.92 3.45
CA TYR A 34 -34.07 11.01 4.00
C TYR A 34 -33.41 11.75 5.17
N TYR A 35 -32.83 11.01 6.12
CA TYR A 35 -32.26 11.58 7.34
C TYR A 35 -31.02 12.44 7.04
N SER A 36 -30.14 11.98 6.15
CA SER A 36 -28.91 12.70 5.77
C SER A 36 -29.20 14.06 5.13
N LEU A 37 -30.16 14.13 4.20
CA LEU A 37 -30.54 15.39 3.53
C LEU A 37 -31.22 16.37 4.50
N ALA A 38 -32.07 15.87 5.41
CA ALA A 38 -32.70 16.71 6.43
C ALA A 38 -31.67 17.33 7.39
N THR A 39 -30.67 16.55 7.84
CA THR A 39 -29.58 17.05 8.69
C THR A 39 -28.68 18.07 7.98
N ILE A 40 -28.40 17.88 6.69
CA ILE A 40 -27.59 18.83 5.90
C ILE A 40 -28.34 20.17 5.76
N CYS A 41 -29.63 20.15 5.41
CA CYS A 41 -30.43 21.38 5.32
C CYS A 41 -30.51 22.12 6.67
N LEU A 42 -30.71 21.41 7.78
CA LEU A 42 -30.75 22.01 9.11
C LEU A 42 -29.40 22.64 9.49
N GLY A 43 -28.29 21.94 9.19
CA GLY A 43 -26.93 22.46 9.38
C GLY A 43 -26.66 23.74 8.59
N CYS A 44 -27.06 23.79 7.32
CA CYS A 44 -26.93 25.00 6.49
C CYS A 44 -27.72 26.19 7.05
N VAL A 45 -28.93 25.98 7.58
CA VAL A 45 -29.74 27.04 8.21
C VAL A 45 -29.07 27.56 9.48
N VAL A 46 -28.56 26.67 10.35
CA VAL A 46 -27.82 27.07 11.56
C VAL A 46 -26.55 27.83 11.21
N PHE A 47 -25.79 27.39 10.20
CA PHE A 47 -24.58 28.06 9.73
C PHE A 47 -24.84 29.47 9.19
N LEU A 48 -25.90 29.65 8.37
CA LEU A 48 -26.31 30.96 7.86
C LEU A 48 -26.76 31.90 8.99
N LEU A 49 -27.49 31.41 9.98
CA LEU A 49 -27.88 32.19 11.16
C LEU A 49 -26.65 32.62 11.98
N PHE A 50 -25.65 31.73 12.15
CA PHE A 50 -24.40 32.04 12.84
C PHE A 50 -23.59 33.13 12.11
N PHE A 51 -23.42 33.00 10.78
CA PHE A 51 -22.71 33.97 9.96
C PHE A 51 -23.39 35.34 9.92
N TYR A 52 -24.73 35.37 9.90
CA TYR A 52 -25.49 36.61 9.92
C TYR A 52 -25.35 37.34 11.28
N ASN A 53 -25.40 36.60 12.38
CA ASN A 53 -25.22 37.15 13.73
C ASN A 53 -23.77 37.65 13.96
N TRP A 54 -22.77 36.95 13.40
CA TRP A 54 -21.37 37.37 13.44
C TRP A 54 -21.12 38.69 12.69
N ASN A 55 -21.72 38.87 11.50
CA ASN A 55 -21.63 40.13 10.75
C ASN A 55 -22.29 41.31 11.49
N LEU A 56 -23.40 41.07 12.18
CA LEU A 56 -24.07 42.08 13.02
C LEU A 56 -23.20 42.52 14.22
N THR A 57 -22.39 41.64 14.78
CA THR A 57 -21.42 41.99 15.84
C THR A 57 -20.14 42.64 15.30
N GLY A 58 -19.66 42.23 14.14
CA GLY A 58 -18.44 42.77 13.51
C GLY A 58 -18.55 44.23 13.06
N LEU A 59 -19.76 44.72 12.79
CA LEU A 59 -20.01 46.10 12.33
C LEU A 59 -20.08 47.15 13.46
N ARG A 60 -19.94 46.77 14.73
CA ARG A 60 -20.18 47.69 15.87
C ARG A 60 -18.91 48.26 16.53
N ASN A 61 -17.74 47.68 16.27
CA ASN A 61 -16.47 48.09 16.89
C ASN A 61 -15.47 48.50 15.79
N GLY A 62 -15.46 49.78 15.42
CA GLY A 62 -14.50 50.35 14.49
C GLY A 62 -13.77 51.55 15.07
N GLU A 63 -12.46 51.39 15.34
CA GLU A 63 -11.50 52.49 15.43
C GLU A 63 -10.25 52.11 14.61
N PRO A 64 -9.70 53.01 13.78
CA PRO A 64 -8.49 52.77 13.01
C PRO A 64 -7.24 53.34 13.70
N VAL A 65 -6.13 52.60 13.72
CA VAL A 65 -4.81 53.12 14.10
C VAL A 65 -3.74 52.59 13.13
N ASP A 66 -2.85 53.51 12.72
CA ASP A 66 -1.84 53.33 11.67
C ASP A 66 -0.69 52.36 11.99
N SER A 67 -0.01 51.92 10.93
CA SER A 67 1.30 51.25 10.98
C SER A 67 2.46 52.26 11.01
N PRO A 68 3.58 51.90 11.65
CA PRO A 68 4.88 52.17 11.04
C PRO A 68 5.82 50.95 11.00
N LYS A 69 6.94 51.13 10.29
CA LYS A 69 7.83 50.08 9.78
C LYS A 69 9.06 49.82 10.65
N THR A 70 9.71 48.69 10.33
CA THR A 70 11.17 48.46 10.22
C THR A 70 12.08 48.22 11.43
N GLU A 71 12.93 47.21 11.21
CA GLU A 71 14.33 47.02 11.64
C GLU A 71 14.68 46.20 12.90
N SER A 72 15.64 45.30 12.69
CA SER A 72 16.47 44.60 13.67
C SER A 72 17.92 45.07 13.49
N PRO A 73 18.78 44.89 14.50
CA PRO A 73 19.97 44.09 14.20
C PRO A 73 20.44 43.12 15.31
N SER A 74 21.24 42.16 14.84
CA SER A 74 22.11 41.14 15.48
C SER A 74 22.65 41.32 16.91
N GLY A 75 22.92 40.19 17.59
CA GLY A 75 23.74 40.06 18.83
C GLY A 75 25.27 40.14 18.56
N PRO A 76 26.16 39.33 19.19
CA PRO A 76 25.99 38.29 20.22
C PRO A 76 26.90 38.49 21.46
N GLY A 77 26.92 37.53 22.41
CA GLY A 77 27.89 37.49 23.52
C GLY A 77 28.16 36.08 24.05
N GLN A 78 29.43 35.65 24.02
CA GLN A 78 29.92 34.40 24.62
C GLN A 78 30.70 34.68 25.91
N ASN A 79 30.79 33.66 26.79
CA ASN A 79 32.02 33.14 27.44
C ASN A 79 31.60 32.32 28.70
N ASN A 80 31.90 31.02 28.75
CA ASN A 80 33.06 30.39 29.45
C ASN A 80 32.81 30.29 30.99
N ASP A 81 33.29 29.28 31.72
CA ASP A 81 34.41 28.36 31.48
C ASP A 81 34.34 27.09 32.37
N SER A 82 35.25 26.13 32.14
CA SER A 82 35.78 25.12 33.10
C SER A 82 34.93 23.89 33.52
N LYS A 83 35.49 22.69 33.77
CA LYS A 83 36.76 22.05 33.32
C LYS A 83 36.73 20.53 33.64
N GLU A 84 37.34 19.72 32.77
CA GLU A 84 37.67 18.28 32.87
C GLU A 84 38.70 17.91 33.97
N PRO A 85 39.15 16.64 34.14
CA PRO A 85 38.58 15.31 33.80
C PRO A 85 38.78 14.25 34.93
N GLU A 86 38.42 12.97 34.71
CA GLU A 86 39.38 11.84 34.87
C GLU A 86 38.91 10.51 34.22
N LYS A 87 39.85 9.56 34.04
CA LYS A 87 39.70 8.27 33.33
C LYS A 87 39.56 7.11 34.32
N GLU A 88 38.99 5.97 33.89
CA GLU A 88 39.72 4.68 33.78
C GLU A 88 38.86 3.51 33.25
N ASN A 89 39.56 2.47 32.78
CA ASN A 89 39.14 1.16 32.23
C ASN A 89 40.42 0.28 32.36
N PRO A 90 40.44 -1.08 32.40
CA PRO A 90 39.50 -1.99 31.72
C PRO A 90 39.30 -3.40 32.35
N THR A 91 38.82 -4.33 31.51
CA THR A 91 39.03 -5.81 31.52
C THR A 91 38.23 -6.69 32.49
N GLY A 92 37.93 -7.91 32.00
CA GLY A 92 37.34 -9.03 32.74
C GLY A 92 37.68 -10.36 32.06
N GLU A 93 37.47 -11.45 32.80
CA GLU A 93 37.65 -12.89 32.53
C GLU A 93 36.88 -13.58 33.70
N GLU A 94 36.23 -14.76 33.66
CA GLU A 94 36.45 -16.04 32.97
C GLU A 94 35.11 -16.86 32.84
N HIS A 95 35.16 -18.11 32.36
CA HIS A 95 34.07 -19.11 32.17
C HIS A 95 34.45 -20.44 32.91
N PRO A 96 33.70 -21.57 32.85
CA PRO A 96 32.28 -21.91 33.07
C PRO A 96 32.15 -22.93 34.26
N PRO A 97 31.08 -23.77 34.42
CA PRO A 97 31.00 -25.06 33.70
C PRO A 97 29.56 -25.60 33.39
N SER A 98 29.50 -26.83 32.86
CA SER A 98 28.37 -27.56 32.25
C SER A 98 27.45 -28.35 33.21
N GLY A 99 26.27 -28.78 32.70
CA GLY A 99 25.39 -29.79 33.35
C GLY A 99 24.09 -30.10 32.58
N GLU A 100 24.08 -31.23 31.86
CA GLU A 100 22.93 -31.97 31.27
C GLU A 100 22.39 -33.04 32.28
N PRO A 101 21.34 -33.87 32.02
CA PRO A 101 20.34 -33.94 30.92
C PRO A 101 18.87 -34.16 31.42
N ASP A 102 18.04 -34.87 30.64
CA ASP A 102 16.73 -35.54 30.92
C ASP A 102 15.44 -34.68 30.72
N GLU A 103 14.34 -35.14 30.09
CA GLU A 103 13.96 -36.39 29.39
C GLU A 103 12.77 -36.09 28.41
N GLU A 104 12.59 -36.85 27.31
CA GLU A 104 11.45 -36.70 26.35
C GLU A 104 10.44 -37.87 26.42
N GLU A 105 9.14 -37.60 26.26
CA GLU A 105 8.19 -38.49 25.56
C GLU A 105 6.88 -37.74 25.13
N PRO A 106 5.97 -38.28 24.29
CA PRO A 106 5.98 -37.92 22.86
C PRO A 106 4.68 -37.26 22.35
N ASN A 107 4.75 -36.60 21.20
CA ASN A 107 3.57 -36.11 20.45
C ASN A 107 3.38 -36.87 19.12
N ALA A 108 2.11 -37.07 18.75
CA ALA A 108 1.68 -37.87 17.60
C ALA A 108 2.07 -37.26 16.23
N PRO A 109 2.22 -38.07 15.16
CA PRO A 109 2.77 -37.62 13.89
C PRO A 109 1.82 -36.72 13.09
N GLY A 110 2.32 -35.55 12.70
CA GLY A 110 1.73 -34.70 11.66
C GLY A 110 1.98 -35.25 10.24
N PRO A 111 1.33 -34.68 9.21
CA PRO A 111 1.45 -35.15 7.83
C PRO A 111 2.89 -35.02 7.30
N ALA A 112 3.40 -36.09 6.70
CA ALA A 112 4.78 -36.17 6.21
C ALA A 112 5.06 -35.13 5.11
N ALA A 113 6.21 -34.47 5.21
CA ALA A 113 6.79 -33.69 4.12
C ALA A 113 7.23 -34.64 2.98
N PRO A 114 7.16 -34.22 1.71
CA PRO A 114 7.65 -35.05 0.60
C PRO A 114 9.17 -35.21 0.67
N GLU A 115 9.64 -36.46 0.62
CA GLU A 115 11.06 -36.82 0.65
C GLU A 115 11.85 -36.23 -0.54
N GLN A 116 13.14 -35.96 -0.29
CA GLN A 116 14.07 -35.51 -1.31
C GLN A 116 14.47 -36.67 -2.23
N ILE A 117 14.50 -36.40 -3.54
CA ILE A 117 15.07 -37.31 -4.53
C ILE A 117 16.55 -36.95 -4.73
N ILE A 118 17.46 -37.88 -4.45
CA ILE A 118 18.89 -37.76 -4.73
C ILE A 118 19.27 -38.75 -5.82
N LEU A 119 19.93 -38.28 -6.88
CA LEU A 119 20.25 -39.04 -8.09
C LEU A 119 21.77 -39.22 -8.29
N GLY A 120 22.16 -40.29 -8.99
CA GLY A 120 23.52 -40.56 -9.48
C GLY A 120 23.71 -40.19 -10.95
N ASP A 121 24.96 -40.21 -11.42
CA ASP A 121 25.32 -39.75 -12.78
C ASP A 121 24.84 -40.73 -13.87
N ASN A 122 24.27 -40.19 -14.96
CA ASN A 122 23.87 -40.91 -16.18
C ASN A 122 22.78 -42.00 -16.07
N GLU A 123 22.11 -42.13 -14.94
CA GLU A 123 20.99 -43.08 -14.80
C GLU A 123 19.67 -42.54 -15.39
N ILE A 124 18.84 -43.47 -15.89
CA ILE A 124 17.46 -43.16 -16.32
C ILE A 124 16.58 -43.17 -15.07
N VAL A 125 15.96 -42.04 -14.77
CA VAL A 125 15.02 -41.94 -13.65
C VAL A 125 13.60 -42.00 -14.21
N GLU A 126 12.85 -43.01 -13.78
CA GLU A 126 11.44 -43.16 -14.09
C GLU A 126 10.59 -42.42 -13.05
N TYR A 127 10.14 -41.22 -13.42
CA TYR A 127 9.29 -40.37 -12.59
C TYR A 127 7.81 -40.67 -12.84
N LYS A 128 7.08 -41.04 -11.78
CA LYS A 128 5.62 -41.22 -11.82
C LYS A 128 4.92 -39.89 -11.60
N VAL A 129 4.19 -39.42 -12.60
CA VAL A 129 3.39 -38.19 -12.58
C VAL A 129 2.30 -38.31 -11.51
N VAL A 130 2.27 -37.39 -10.54
CA VAL A 130 1.28 -37.34 -9.47
C VAL A 130 0.25 -36.23 -9.69
N LYS A 131 -0.82 -36.23 -8.89
CA LYS A 131 -1.89 -35.22 -8.97
C LYS A 131 -1.34 -33.81 -8.73
N GLY A 132 -1.45 -32.95 -9.74
CA GLY A 132 -0.96 -31.56 -9.70
C GLY A 132 0.33 -31.32 -10.49
N ASP A 133 0.95 -32.37 -11.03
CA ASP A 133 2.11 -32.23 -11.89
C ASP A 133 1.78 -31.67 -13.27
N THR A 134 2.79 -31.01 -13.86
CA THR A 134 2.85 -30.57 -15.25
C THR A 134 4.24 -30.89 -15.79
N LEU A 135 4.43 -30.98 -17.11
CA LEU A 135 5.77 -31.14 -17.66
C LEU A 135 6.71 -30.01 -17.20
N PHE A 136 6.19 -28.79 -17.03
CA PHE A 136 6.97 -27.66 -16.51
C PHE A 136 7.42 -27.86 -15.05
N SER A 137 6.54 -28.32 -14.14
CA SER A 137 6.94 -28.57 -12.74
C SER A 137 7.88 -29.77 -12.59
N ILE A 138 7.80 -30.76 -13.48
CA ILE A 138 8.75 -31.88 -13.54
C ILE A 138 10.10 -31.40 -14.12
N ALA A 139 10.08 -30.67 -15.24
CA ALA A 139 11.27 -30.10 -15.89
C ALA A 139 12.06 -29.19 -14.94
N THR A 140 11.37 -28.31 -14.21
CA THR A 140 11.98 -27.42 -13.21
C THR A 140 12.59 -28.18 -12.04
N ARG A 141 11.95 -29.24 -11.52
CA ARG A 141 12.52 -30.07 -10.44
C ARG A 141 13.68 -30.95 -10.89
N ALA A 142 13.76 -31.27 -12.18
CA ALA A 142 14.81 -32.10 -12.78
C ALA A 142 15.87 -31.28 -13.55
N GLU A 143 15.84 -29.94 -13.44
CA GLU A 143 16.79 -28.99 -14.06
C GLU A 143 16.99 -29.18 -15.58
N VAL A 144 15.92 -29.54 -16.28
CA VAL A 144 15.88 -29.80 -17.73
C VAL A 144 14.77 -28.97 -18.39
N THR A 145 14.70 -28.97 -19.73
CA THR A 145 13.61 -28.29 -20.45
C THR A 145 12.42 -29.24 -20.67
N VAL A 146 11.23 -28.65 -20.81
CA VAL A 146 10.03 -29.38 -21.23
C VAL A 146 10.27 -30.10 -22.57
N GLU A 147 10.93 -29.44 -23.52
CA GLU A 147 11.34 -30.01 -24.81
C GLU A 147 12.23 -31.25 -24.65
N LYS A 148 13.19 -31.25 -23.71
CA LYS A 148 14.02 -32.44 -23.42
C LYS A 148 13.16 -33.59 -22.90
N ILE A 149 12.29 -33.35 -21.91
CA ILE A 149 11.39 -34.39 -21.39
C ILE A 149 10.48 -34.92 -22.52
N LYS A 150 9.96 -34.04 -23.38
CA LYS A 150 9.12 -34.43 -24.52
C LYS A 150 9.89 -35.27 -25.54
N GLN A 151 11.13 -34.90 -25.86
CA GLN A 151 12.01 -35.69 -26.74
C GLN A 151 12.32 -37.07 -26.13
N TRP A 152 12.67 -37.12 -24.84
CA TRP A 152 12.98 -38.35 -24.12
C TRP A 152 11.81 -39.32 -23.99
N ASN A 153 10.57 -38.79 -24.02
CA ASN A 153 9.34 -39.55 -23.82
C ASN A 153 8.44 -39.59 -25.08
N ASN A 154 8.95 -39.13 -26.23
CA ASN A 154 8.24 -39.03 -27.51
C ASN A 154 6.86 -38.32 -27.43
N LEU A 155 6.75 -37.28 -26.59
CA LEU A 155 5.51 -36.53 -26.38
C LEU A 155 5.36 -35.42 -27.43
N SER A 156 4.24 -35.42 -28.15
CA SER A 156 3.90 -34.41 -29.16
C SER A 156 3.22 -33.16 -28.57
N SER A 157 2.78 -33.20 -27.32
CA SER A 157 2.14 -32.10 -26.59
C SER A 157 2.62 -32.03 -25.14
N ASP A 158 2.15 -31.04 -24.39
CA ASP A 158 2.53 -30.85 -22.98
C ASP A 158 1.59 -31.61 -22.01
N SER A 159 0.63 -32.35 -22.54
CA SER A 159 -0.35 -33.11 -21.77
C SER A 159 0.28 -34.37 -21.17
N ILE A 160 0.19 -34.48 -19.85
CA ILE A 160 0.54 -35.68 -19.08
C ILE A 160 -0.61 -36.09 -18.17
N PHE A 161 -0.64 -37.36 -17.81
CA PHE A 161 -1.70 -37.96 -16.99
C PHE A 161 -1.16 -38.44 -15.65
N ILE A 162 -2.01 -38.42 -14.62
CA ILE A 162 -1.68 -39.01 -13.32
C ILE A 162 -1.33 -40.49 -13.52
N ASP A 163 -0.33 -40.96 -12.79
CA ASP A 163 0.29 -42.28 -12.88
C ASP A 163 1.08 -42.60 -14.16
N GLN A 164 1.20 -41.66 -15.11
CA GLN A 164 2.11 -41.78 -16.25
C GLN A 164 3.57 -41.82 -15.78
N ILE A 165 4.40 -42.66 -16.42
CA ILE A 165 5.83 -42.71 -16.18
C ILE A 165 6.58 -41.87 -17.23
N LEU A 166 7.52 -41.04 -16.78
CA LEU A 166 8.40 -40.24 -17.62
C LEU A 166 9.87 -40.56 -17.32
N LYS A 167 10.69 -40.67 -18.36
CA LYS A 167 12.15 -40.86 -18.30
C LYS A 167 12.87 -39.53 -18.26
N LEU A 168 13.78 -39.38 -17.31
CA LEU A 168 14.63 -38.20 -17.07
C LEU A 168 16.12 -38.62 -17.04
N TYR A 169 17.03 -37.71 -17.43
CA TYR A 169 18.47 -37.99 -17.60
C TYR A 169 19.34 -36.80 -17.15
N GLY A 170 20.39 -37.01 -16.33
CA GLY A 170 21.55 -36.11 -16.26
C GLY A 170 22.10 -35.68 -14.88
N LYS A 171 23.25 -34.97 -14.94
CA LYS A 171 24.02 -34.28 -13.86
C LYS A 171 25.27 -33.57 -14.48
N ASN A 172 26.15 -32.76 -13.85
CA ASN A 172 26.34 -32.22 -12.48
C ASN A 172 27.27 -30.95 -12.51
N VAL A 173 26.83 -29.71 -12.19
CA VAL A 173 27.70 -28.54 -11.80
C VAL A 173 26.90 -27.56 -10.89
N GLU A 174 27.61 -26.81 -10.04
CA GLU A 174 27.14 -26.04 -8.83
C GLU A 174 26.66 -24.56 -9.12
N PRO A 175 26.37 -23.67 -8.13
CA PRO A 175 25.03 -23.06 -7.94
C PRO A 175 24.81 -21.61 -8.44
N THR A 176 23.57 -21.12 -8.27
CA THR A 176 22.98 -19.76 -8.43
C THR A 176 22.31 -19.35 -9.78
N PRO A 177 21.26 -18.47 -9.78
CA PRO A 177 20.07 -18.62 -10.64
C PRO A 177 19.91 -17.52 -11.72
N PRO A 178 18.87 -17.60 -12.60
CA PRO A 178 17.66 -16.82 -12.29
C PRO A 178 16.31 -17.52 -12.55
N LYS A 179 15.36 -17.09 -11.71
CA LYS A 179 13.97 -17.50 -11.46
C LYS A 179 12.97 -17.12 -12.58
N GLN A 180 11.84 -17.84 -12.64
CA GLN A 180 10.41 -17.40 -12.82
C GLN A 180 9.59 -18.45 -13.62
N ASP A 181 8.34 -18.81 -13.32
CA ASP A 181 7.45 -18.51 -12.17
C ASP A 181 6.42 -19.67 -11.95
N PRO A 182 5.74 -19.75 -10.79
CA PRO A 182 4.77 -20.82 -10.49
C PRO A 182 3.41 -20.67 -11.22
N PRO A 183 2.64 -21.77 -11.39
CA PRO A 183 1.34 -21.75 -12.08
C PRO A 183 0.24 -21.02 -11.28
N PRO A 184 -0.79 -20.48 -11.95
CA PRO A 184 -1.73 -19.54 -11.34
C PRO A 184 -2.78 -20.21 -10.45
N THR A 185 -2.86 -19.78 -9.20
CA THR A 185 -3.98 -20.09 -8.30
C THR A 185 -5.28 -19.54 -8.88
N SER A 186 -6.32 -20.37 -9.01
CA SER A 186 -7.59 -20.02 -9.65
C SER A 186 -8.52 -19.12 -8.80
N ALA A 187 -7.95 -18.29 -7.92
CA ALA A 187 -8.68 -17.33 -7.09
C ALA A 187 -8.68 -15.96 -7.76
N SER A 188 -9.82 -15.26 -7.73
CA SER A 188 -9.83 -13.81 -8.00
C SER A 188 -9.05 -13.10 -6.90
N SER A 189 -8.33 -12.03 -7.25
CA SER A 189 -7.79 -11.11 -6.25
C SER A 189 -8.91 -10.51 -5.39
N VAL A 190 -8.66 -10.37 -4.10
CA VAL A 190 -9.57 -9.76 -3.11
C VAL A 190 -9.27 -8.27 -3.01
N ILE A 191 -10.30 -7.43 -3.10
CA ILE A 191 -10.17 -5.99 -2.83
C ILE A 191 -10.04 -5.75 -1.33
N ILE A 192 -9.03 -4.97 -0.94
CA ILE A 192 -8.82 -4.50 0.44
C ILE A 192 -8.62 -2.98 0.40
N SER A 193 -9.49 -2.22 1.06
CA SER A 193 -9.41 -0.75 1.13
C SER A 193 -8.91 -0.23 2.50
N GLU A 194 -9.04 -1.05 3.54
CA GLU A 194 -8.77 -0.72 4.95
C GLU A 194 -8.39 -2.00 5.72
N GLY A 195 -7.74 -1.82 6.87
CA GLY A 195 -7.47 -2.86 7.86
C GLY A 195 -8.56 -2.95 8.94
N SER A 196 -8.22 -3.52 10.10
CA SER A 196 -9.17 -3.66 11.21
C SER A 196 -9.54 -2.29 11.83
N PRO A 197 -10.84 -1.92 11.92
CA PRO A 197 -11.26 -0.71 12.62
C PRO A 197 -11.14 -0.83 14.16
N GLN A 198 -10.86 -2.02 14.70
CA GLN A 198 -10.57 -2.24 16.12
C GLN A 198 -9.12 -1.92 16.48
N GLN A 199 -8.19 -1.94 15.51
CA GLN A 199 -6.79 -1.62 15.74
C GLN A 199 -6.51 -0.15 15.42
N LYS A 200 -5.82 0.56 16.31
CA LYS A 200 -5.42 1.96 16.10
C LYS A 200 -4.16 2.06 15.22
N GLN A 201 -4.24 1.50 14.03
CA GLN A 201 -3.16 1.41 13.03
C GLN A 201 -3.56 2.13 11.74
N ILE A 202 -2.57 2.69 11.04
CA ILE A 202 -2.70 3.32 9.73
C ILE A 202 -1.50 2.93 8.86
N SER A 203 -1.73 2.62 7.58
CA SER A 203 -0.68 2.42 6.59
C SER A 203 -0.54 3.61 5.66
N LEU A 204 0.67 4.17 5.60
CA LEU A 204 1.07 5.15 4.60
C LEU A 204 1.47 4.42 3.32
N THR A 205 0.80 4.71 2.20
CA THR A 205 1.10 4.08 0.91
C THR A 205 1.41 5.11 -0.17
N PHE A 206 2.38 4.79 -1.04
CA PHE A 206 2.90 5.71 -2.04
C PHE A 206 2.96 5.05 -3.43
N ASP A 207 2.25 5.62 -4.40
CA ASP A 207 2.25 5.15 -5.78
C ASP A 207 3.37 5.85 -6.57
N ALA A 208 4.21 5.06 -7.24
CA ALA A 208 5.41 5.50 -7.95
C ALA A 208 5.29 5.17 -9.44
N GLY A 209 4.68 6.07 -10.22
CA GLY A 209 4.36 5.81 -11.63
C GLY A 209 4.78 6.86 -12.66
N SER A 210 5.17 8.08 -12.27
CA SER A 210 5.38 9.19 -13.22
C SER A 210 6.75 9.87 -13.14
N ASN A 211 7.15 10.32 -11.95
CA ASN A 211 8.43 10.98 -11.70
C ASN A 211 8.90 10.73 -10.25
N ALA A 212 10.02 11.33 -9.84
CA ALA A 212 10.62 11.18 -8.52
C ALA A 212 10.61 12.49 -7.68
N ALA A 213 9.73 13.45 -7.96
CA ALA A 213 9.76 14.78 -7.35
C ALA A 213 9.64 14.76 -5.81
N GLY A 214 8.80 13.87 -5.29
CA GLY A 214 8.59 13.65 -3.86
C GLY A 214 9.53 12.63 -3.21
N ILE A 215 10.63 12.19 -3.86
CA ILE A 215 11.48 11.10 -3.32
C ILE A 215 12.09 11.37 -1.94
N ARG A 216 12.19 12.65 -1.54
CA ARG A 216 12.54 13.07 -0.16
C ARG A 216 11.63 12.47 0.92
N ILE A 217 10.49 11.90 0.56
CA ILE A 217 9.63 11.12 1.45
C ILE A 217 10.39 10.01 2.20
N LEU A 218 11.42 9.41 1.59
CA LEU A 218 12.23 8.38 2.23
C LEU A 218 12.99 8.93 3.44
N ASP A 219 13.61 10.10 3.28
CA ASP A 219 14.34 10.77 4.35
C ASP A 219 13.39 11.21 5.48
N VAL A 220 12.15 11.59 5.15
CA VAL A 220 11.07 11.90 6.11
C VAL A 220 10.61 10.67 6.89
N LEU A 221 10.32 9.55 6.21
CA LEU A 221 9.93 8.30 6.86
C LEU A 221 11.03 7.78 7.78
N LYS A 222 12.29 7.88 7.34
CA LYS A 222 13.49 7.56 8.11
C LYS A 222 13.65 8.44 9.35
N LYS A 223 13.51 9.76 9.22
CA LYS A 223 13.48 10.74 10.34
C LYS A 223 12.46 10.33 11.40
N HIS A 224 11.28 9.91 10.97
CA HIS A 224 10.19 9.50 11.87
C HIS A 224 10.23 8.03 12.31
N LYS A 225 11.19 7.23 11.83
CA LYS A 225 11.28 5.77 12.06
C LYS A 225 9.99 5.02 11.65
N VAL A 226 9.34 5.44 10.57
CA VAL A 226 8.11 4.85 10.03
C VAL A 226 8.43 3.97 8.83
N LYS A 227 7.80 2.79 8.75
CA LYS A 227 7.77 1.98 7.53
C LYS A 227 6.44 2.18 6.79
N ALA A 228 6.47 1.99 5.49
CA ALA A 228 5.42 2.36 4.56
C ALA A 228 5.44 1.37 3.38
N THR A 229 4.43 1.42 2.51
CA THR A 229 4.33 0.53 1.35
C THR A 229 4.32 1.32 0.04
N PHE A 230 5.20 0.95 -0.89
CA PHE A 230 5.37 1.66 -2.17
C PHE A 230 4.87 0.80 -3.33
N PHE A 231 3.85 1.27 -4.05
CA PHE A 231 3.34 0.59 -5.24
C PHE A 231 4.11 1.12 -6.46
N LEU A 232 4.97 0.28 -7.02
CA LEU A 232 5.92 0.67 -8.07
C LEU A 232 5.39 0.29 -9.45
N THR A 233 5.45 1.20 -10.43
CA THR A 233 5.28 0.79 -11.83
C THR A 233 6.60 0.28 -12.41
N GLY A 234 6.53 -0.72 -13.29
CA GLY A 234 7.72 -1.23 -13.97
C GLY A 234 8.46 -0.14 -14.76
N THR A 235 7.73 0.73 -15.47
CA THR A 235 8.29 1.88 -16.18
C THR A 235 8.97 2.91 -15.28
N TRP A 236 8.48 3.12 -14.05
CA TRP A 236 9.15 3.99 -13.07
C TRP A 236 10.43 3.34 -12.54
N VAL A 237 10.41 2.03 -12.30
CA VAL A 237 11.56 1.28 -11.79
C VAL A 237 12.70 1.20 -12.81
N GLU A 238 12.41 0.94 -14.08
CA GLU A 238 13.40 0.98 -15.17
C GLU A 238 14.07 2.38 -15.27
N LYS A 239 13.31 3.45 -15.02
CA LYS A 239 13.79 4.84 -15.06
C LYS A 239 14.56 5.25 -13.81
N TYR A 240 14.23 4.69 -12.64
CA TYR A 240 14.78 5.07 -11.34
C TYR A 240 15.24 3.86 -10.50
N PRO A 241 16.07 2.94 -11.04
CA PRO A 241 16.36 1.66 -10.38
C PRO A 241 17.13 1.81 -9.06
N SER A 242 17.94 2.85 -8.91
CA SER A 242 18.61 3.19 -7.64
C SER A 242 17.63 3.65 -6.55
N LEU A 243 16.55 4.35 -6.93
CA LEU A 243 15.52 4.77 -5.98
C LEU A 243 14.64 3.58 -5.58
N ALA A 244 14.32 2.70 -6.52
CA ALA A 244 13.64 1.43 -6.24
C ALA A 244 14.44 0.57 -5.25
N ARG A 245 15.77 0.48 -5.39
CA ARG A 245 16.64 -0.16 -4.38
C ARG A 245 16.58 0.55 -3.04
N LYS A 246 16.77 1.88 -2.99
CA LYS A 246 16.74 2.64 -1.72
C LYS A 246 15.46 2.39 -0.92
N ILE A 247 14.30 2.29 -1.58
CA ILE A 247 13.01 1.95 -0.92
C ILE A 247 13.13 0.63 -0.14
N VAL A 248 13.66 -0.42 -0.76
CA VAL A 248 13.84 -1.75 -0.15
C VAL A 248 14.97 -1.77 0.88
N GLU A 249 16.09 -1.14 0.59
CA GLU A 249 17.27 -1.05 1.48
C GLU A 249 16.94 -0.29 2.77
N GLU A 250 16.09 0.73 2.70
CA GLU A 250 15.56 1.42 3.88
C GLU A 250 14.41 0.64 4.55
N GLY A 251 14.10 -0.58 4.10
CA GLY A 251 13.20 -1.51 4.77
C GLY A 251 11.72 -1.17 4.64
N HIS A 252 11.32 -0.55 3.54
CA HIS A 252 9.91 -0.34 3.19
C HIS A 252 9.34 -1.55 2.42
N GLU A 253 8.03 -1.75 2.51
CA GLU A 253 7.34 -2.75 1.69
C GLU A 253 7.15 -2.22 0.27
N ILE A 254 7.09 -3.14 -0.70
CA ILE A 254 6.82 -2.84 -2.10
C ILE A 254 5.62 -3.65 -2.61
N GLY A 255 4.85 -3.06 -3.52
CA GLY A 255 3.74 -3.67 -4.23
C GLY A 255 3.82 -3.40 -5.74
N ASN A 256 3.10 -4.18 -6.53
CA ASN A 256 3.07 -4.04 -7.98
C ASN A 256 1.97 -3.04 -8.39
N HIS A 257 2.33 -2.02 -9.18
CA HIS A 257 1.40 -1.00 -9.68
C HIS A 257 1.20 -1.07 -11.21
N SER A 258 1.37 -2.28 -11.77
CA SER A 258 1.41 -2.53 -13.22
C SER A 258 2.67 -1.97 -13.90
N TYR A 259 2.90 -2.30 -15.18
CA TYR A 259 4.10 -1.85 -15.89
C TYR A 259 3.88 -0.47 -16.53
N SER A 260 2.85 -0.34 -17.36
CA SER A 260 2.55 0.86 -18.14
C SER A 260 1.48 1.79 -17.54
N HIS A 261 0.98 1.49 -16.34
CA HIS A 261 -0.14 2.19 -15.69
C HIS A 261 -1.44 2.25 -16.55
N PRO A 262 -1.91 1.13 -17.16
CA PRO A 262 -3.09 1.13 -17.99
C PRO A 262 -4.38 1.08 -17.15
N ASP A 263 -5.47 1.62 -17.69
CA ASP A 263 -6.80 1.40 -17.14
C ASP A 263 -7.24 -0.05 -17.37
N ALA A 264 -7.30 -0.84 -16.30
CA ALA A 264 -7.59 -2.27 -16.36
C ALA A 264 -9.00 -2.59 -16.90
N VAL A 265 -9.96 -1.65 -16.82
CA VAL A 265 -11.31 -1.83 -17.39
C VAL A 265 -11.30 -1.62 -18.92
N LYS A 266 -10.32 -0.89 -19.45
CA LYS A 266 -10.12 -0.65 -20.89
C LYS A 266 -9.13 -1.62 -21.54
N THR A 267 -8.57 -2.56 -20.78
CA THR A 267 -7.48 -3.45 -21.18
C THR A 267 -7.97 -4.91 -21.26
N THR A 268 -7.44 -5.70 -22.19
CA THR A 268 -7.79 -7.13 -22.26
C THR A 268 -7.12 -7.91 -21.13
N ALA A 269 -7.73 -9.02 -20.69
CA ALA A 269 -7.16 -9.87 -19.62
C ALA A 269 -5.73 -10.35 -19.94
N ASN A 270 -5.45 -10.71 -21.20
CA ASN A 270 -4.08 -11.10 -21.58
C ASN A 270 -3.10 -9.92 -21.51
N ALA A 271 -3.47 -8.75 -22.06
CA ALA A 271 -2.59 -7.58 -22.01
C ALA A 271 -2.32 -7.11 -20.57
N LEU A 272 -3.35 -7.10 -19.71
CA LEU A 272 -3.23 -6.80 -18.29
C LEU A 272 -2.34 -7.83 -17.57
N LYS A 273 -2.47 -9.14 -17.86
CA LYS A 273 -1.59 -10.17 -17.27
C LYS A 273 -0.12 -9.95 -17.65
N GLN A 274 0.15 -9.68 -18.92
CA GLN A 274 1.52 -9.42 -19.40
C GLN A 274 2.10 -8.13 -18.79
N ASP A 275 1.30 -7.07 -18.66
CA ASP A 275 1.69 -5.82 -18.01
C ASP A 275 2.02 -6.01 -16.51
N ILE A 276 1.26 -6.87 -15.80
CA ILE A 276 1.54 -7.23 -14.40
C ILE A 276 2.84 -8.03 -14.26
N ILE A 277 3.03 -9.06 -15.10
CA ILE A 277 4.23 -9.92 -15.07
C ILE A 277 5.48 -9.10 -15.41
N LYS A 278 5.42 -8.25 -16.44
CA LYS A 278 6.55 -7.39 -16.82
C LYS A 278 6.92 -6.39 -15.71
N ALA A 279 5.93 -5.90 -14.96
CA ALA A 279 6.20 -5.07 -13.78
C ALA A 279 6.89 -5.87 -12.67
N GLU A 280 6.43 -7.09 -12.42
CA GLU A 280 7.02 -7.98 -11.43
C GLU A 280 8.49 -8.31 -11.76
N GLU A 281 8.79 -8.60 -13.02
CA GLU A 281 10.15 -8.80 -13.55
C GLU A 281 11.02 -7.55 -13.32
N ALA A 282 10.61 -6.38 -13.80
CA ALA A 282 11.38 -5.14 -13.66
C ALA A 282 11.62 -4.74 -12.19
N ILE A 283 10.63 -4.97 -11.31
CA ILE A 283 10.77 -4.73 -9.87
C ILE A 283 11.74 -5.74 -9.24
N LYS A 284 11.63 -7.04 -9.57
CA LYS A 284 12.56 -8.09 -9.09
C LYS A 284 13.99 -7.79 -9.53
N GLU A 285 14.20 -7.43 -10.79
CA GLU A 285 15.52 -7.11 -11.37
C GLU A 285 16.15 -5.90 -10.67
N ALA A 286 15.43 -4.80 -10.53
CA ALA A 286 15.99 -3.59 -9.94
C ALA A 286 16.26 -3.73 -8.43
N THR A 287 15.38 -4.41 -7.67
CA THR A 287 15.35 -4.40 -6.21
C THR A 287 15.82 -5.69 -5.52
N GLY A 288 15.89 -6.81 -6.25
CA GLY A 288 16.13 -8.14 -5.68
C GLY A 288 14.98 -8.68 -4.82
N LYS A 289 13.80 -8.05 -4.82
CA LYS A 289 12.62 -8.46 -4.02
C LYS A 289 11.39 -8.69 -4.90
N SER A 290 10.50 -9.57 -4.44
CA SER A 290 9.19 -9.73 -5.05
C SER A 290 8.24 -8.64 -4.55
N PRO A 291 7.45 -7.98 -5.42
CA PRO A 291 6.36 -7.10 -5.03
C PRO A 291 5.04 -7.84 -4.70
N GLN A 292 5.01 -9.17 -4.77
CA GLN A 292 3.90 -9.96 -4.24
C GLN A 292 3.85 -9.88 -2.69
N PRO A 293 2.66 -9.97 -2.06
CA PRO A 293 1.36 -10.37 -2.65
C PRO A 293 0.47 -9.20 -3.09
N TYR A 294 0.95 -7.95 -2.99
CA TYR A 294 0.11 -6.76 -3.14
C TYR A 294 0.15 -6.17 -4.56
N PHE A 295 -1.02 -6.03 -5.16
CA PHE A 295 -1.22 -5.29 -6.41
C PHE A 295 -2.10 -4.06 -6.18
N ARG A 296 -1.83 -2.93 -6.82
CA ARG A 296 -2.74 -1.76 -6.83
C ARG A 296 -3.09 -1.38 -8.26
N PHE A 297 -4.38 -1.33 -8.55
CA PHE A 297 -4.88 -0.92 -9.87
C PHE A 297 -4.55 0.56 -10.13
N PRO A 298 -3.95 0.89 -11.29
CA PRO A 298 -3.93 2.25 -11.82
C PRO A 298 -5.33 2.89 -11.77
N PHE A 299 -5.39 4.15 -11.34
CA PHE A 299 -6.62 4.93 -11.17
C PHE A 299 -7.67 4.31 -10.20
N GLY A 300 -7.33 3.25 -9.46
CA GLY A 300 -8.32 2.44 -8.72
C GLY A 300 -9.32 1.73 -9.63
N SER A 301 -9.07 1.64 -10.94
CA SER A 301 -10.03 1.13 -11.94
C SER A 301 -9.95 -0.39 -12.05
N TYR A 302 -11.04 -1.10 -11.74
CA TYR A 302 -11.12 -2.56 -11.86
C TYR A 302 -12.54 -3.05 -12.16
N ASN A 303 -12.62 -4.31 -12.60
CA ASN A 303 -13.86 -5.09 -12.70
C ASN A 303 -13.57 -6.56 -12.34
N SER A 304 -14.59 -7.42 -12.40
CA SER A 304 -14.45 -8.84 -12.04
C SER A 304 -13.50 -9.64 -12.95
N ALA A 305 -13.33 -9.25 -14.21
CA ALA A 305 -12.34 -9.85 -15.12
C ALA A 305 -10.91 -9.41 -14.78
N ALA A 306 -10.73 -8.13 -14.43
CA ALA A 306 -9.46 -7.60 -13.97
C ALA A 306 -9.00 -8.27 -12.66
N LEU A 307 -9.89 -8.44 -11.68
CA LEU A 307 -9.57 -9.14 -10.42
C LEU A 307 -9.19 -10.62 -10.62
N LYS A 308 -9.88 -11.33 -11.53
CA LYS A 308 -9.47 -12.68 -11.95
C LYS A 308 -8.10 -12.70 -12.60
N THR A 309 -7.79 -11.68 -13.42
CA THR A 309 -6.50 -11.55 -14.10
C THR A 309 -5.35 -11.32 -13.11
N VAL A 310 -5.54 -10.43 -12.14
CA VAL A 310 -4.56 -10.13 -11.08
C VAL A 310 -4.32 -11.35 -10.19
N GLY A 311 -5.38 -12.03 -9.75
CA GLY A 311 -5.26 -13.28 -8.99
C GLY A 311 -4.53 -14.38 -9.77
N ALA A 312 -4.87 -14.57 -11.04
CA ALA A 312 -4.19 -15.48 -11.97
C ALA A 312 -2.81 -14.98 -12.47
N ALA A 313 -2.31 -13.88 -11.92
CA ALA A 313 -0.94 -13.38 -12.05
C ALA A 313 -0.14 -13.51 -10.75
N GLY A 314 -0.67 -14.19 -9.71
CA GLY A 314 0.03 -14.42 -8.44
C GLY A 314 -0.26 -13.39 -7.34
N TYR A 315 -1.19 -12.46 -7.58
CA TYR A 315 -1.54 -11.39 -6.63
C TYR A 315 -2.91 -11.64 -6.00
N PRO A 316 -2.97 -12.24 -4.80
CA PRO A 316 -4.25 -12.51 -4.12
C PRO A 316 -4.91 -11.26 -3.53
N TYR A 317 -4.19 -10.15 -3.39
CA TYR A 317 -4.68 -8.93 -2.74
C TYR A 317 -4.54 -7.70 -3.63
N SER A 318 -5.67 -7.09 -3.97
CA SER A 318 -5.76 -5.84 -4.71
C SER A 318 -6.04 -4.69 -3.76
N ILE A 319 -5.01 -3.91 -3.46
CA ILE A 319 -5.02 -2.89 -2.42
C ILE A 319 -5.52 -1.56 -2.98
N GLN A 320 -6.65 -1.10 -2.45
CA GLN A 320 -7.21 0.22 -2.68
C GLN A 320 -6.77 1.16 -1.54
N TRP A 321 -7.64 2.09 -1.13
CA TRP A 321 -7.42 3.03 -0.04
C TRP A 321 -8.77 3.46 0.56
N SER A 322 -8.74 3.87 1.83
CA SER A 322 -9.87 4.49 2.53
C SER A 322 -9.76 6.02 2.52
N LEU A 323 -8.53 6.57 2.46
CA LEU A 323 -8.25 7.99 2.50
C LEU A 323 -7.37 8.40 1.31
N ASP A 324 -7.91 9.23 0.41
CA ASP A 324 -7.17 9.84 -0.72
C ASP A 324 -6.67 11.24 -0.35
N THR A 325 -5.36 11.46 -0.44
CA THR A 325 -4.78 12.79 -0.25
C THR A 325 -4.97 13.72 -1.44
N ILE A 326 -5.22 13.18 -2.65
CA ILE A 326 -5.31 13.90 -3.94
C ILE A 326 -4.08 14.80 -4.14
N ASP A 327 -2.90 14.31 -3.73
CA ASP A 327 -1.62 15.00 -3.75
C ASP A 327 -1.02 15.10 -5.18
N TRP A 328 -1.39 14.17 -6.07
CA TRP A 328 -1.06 14.19 -7.49
C TRP A 328 -1.50 15.48 -8.22
N LYS A 329 -2.50 16.19 -7.69
CA LYS A 329 -2.92 17.52 -8.18
C LYS A 329 -2.01 18.68 -7.74
N GLN A 330 -0.93 18.38 -7.03
CA GLN A 330 0.00 19.36 -6.44
C GLN A 330 -0.70 20.43 -5.57
N PRO A 331 -1.66 20.08 -4.69
CA PRO A 331 -2.25 21.04 -3.77
C PRO A 331 -1.20 21.56 -2.77
N ALA A 332 -1.48 22.68 -2.11
CA ALA A 332 -0.65 23.18 -1.01
C ALA A 332 -0.54 22.14 0.14
N THR A 333 0.59 22.13 0.82
CA THR A 333 0.93 21.21 1.93
C THR A 333 -0.19 21.12 2.97
N GLU A 334 -0.76 22.26 3.35
CA GLU A 334 -1.79 22.40 4.37
C GLU A 334 -3.10 21.70 3.96
N VAL A 335 -3.38 21.61 2.66
CA VAL A 335 -4.54 20.90 2.13
C VAL A 335 -4.35 19.38 2.24
N ILE A 336 -3.14 18.87 2.00
CA ILE A 336 -2.79 17.46 2.21
C ILE A 336 -2.91 17.12 3.69
N ILE A 337 -2.29 17.92 4.56
CA ILE A 337 -2.36 17.78 6.02
C ILE A 337 -3.82 17.81 6.49
N SER A 338 -4.63 18.75 6.02
CA SER A 338 -6.04 18.89 6.40
C SER A 338 -6.87 17.65 6.01
N ARG A 339 -6.69 17.12 4.79
CA ARG A 339 -7.35 15.87 4.36
C ARG A 339 -7.00 14.69 5.26
N ILE A 340 -5.72 14.52 5.59
CA ILE A 340 -5.28 13.44 6.50
C ILE A 340 -5.88 13.67 7.90
N LYS A 341 -5.76 14.87 8.47
CA LYS A 341 -6.26 15.17 9.82
C LYS A 341 -7.78 15.06 9.98
N THR A 342 -8.54 15.30 8.91
CA THR A 342 -10.01 15.23 8.93
C THR A 342 -10.57 13.86 8.54
N GLY A 343 -9.80 13.02 7.83
CA GLY A 343 -10.21 11.66 7.47
C GLY A 343 -9.67 10.55 8.38
N ALA A 344 -8.50 10.74 9.01
CA ALA A 344 -7.72 9.67 9.64
C ALA A 344 -8.50 8.85 10.68
N SER A 345 -8.68 7.58 10.35
CA SER A 345 -9.48 6.58 11.08
C SER A 345 -8.68 5.30 11.35
N ASN A 346 -9.14 4.48 12.30
CA ASN A 346 -8.58 3.15 12.57
C ASN A 346 -8.64 2.26 11.32
N GLY A 347 -7.53 1.63 10.97
CA GLY A 347 -7.44 0.75 9.80
C GLY A 347 -7.11 1.46 8.49
N ASP A 348 -6.91 2.79 8.48
CA ASP A 348 -6.78 3.53 7.22
C ASP A 348 -5.60 3.07 6.36
N ILE A 349 -5.85 2.95 5.06
CA ILE A 349 -4.83 2.91 4.01
C ILE A 349 -4.86 4.27 3.32
N ILE A 350 -3.82 5.07 3.54
CA ILE A 350 -3.70 6.42 2.97
C ILE A 350 -3.00 6.33 1.60
N LEU A 351 -3.66 6.82 0.54
CA LEU A 351 -3.08 6.99 -0.79
C LEU A 351 -2.35 8.32 -0.93
N MET A 352 -1.09 8.24 -1.34
CA MET A 352 -0.21 9.34 -1.74
C MET A 352 0.62 8.91 -2.96
N HIS A 353 1.37 9.83 -3.56
CA HIS A 353 2.17 9.56 -4.75
C HIS A 353 3.60 10.09 -4.61
N ILE A 354 4.59 9.36 -5.13
CA ILE A 354 5.98 9.86 -5.26
C ILE A 354 6.06 11.09 -6.18
N GLY A 355 5.07 11.26 -7.07
CA GLY A 355 4.95 12.44 -7.92
C GLY A 355 4.44 13.71 -7.20
N GLY A 356 3.97 13.63 -5.95
CA GLY A 356 3.51 14.77 -5.18
C GLY A 356 4.68 15.56 -4.57
N ILE A 357 4.92 16.79 -5.04
CA ILE A 357 6.08 17.59 -4.62
C ILE A 357 5.96 18.08 -3.16
N ASN A 358 4.73 18.33 -2.72
CA ASN A 358 4.40 18.80 -1.36
C ASN A 358 4.14 17.64 -0.37
N THR A 359 4.04 16.40 -0.86
CA THR A 359 3.74 15.21 -0.06
C THR A 359 4.80 14.96 1.03
N PRO A 360 6.13 15.07 0.79
CA PRO A 360 7.12 14.87 1.85
C PRO A 360 6.96 15.83 3.02
N GLU A 361 6.70 17.12 2.75
CA GLU A 361 6.50 18.14 3.77
C GLU A 361 5.22 17.88 4.57
N ALA A 362 4.13 17.55 3.87
CA ALA A 362 2.86 17.22 4.51
C ALA A 362 2.97 15.98 5.41
N VAL A 363 3.71 14.95 4.96
CA VAL A 363 3.96 13.74 5.75
C VAL A 363 4.86 14.04 6.95
N ASP A 364 5.89 14.87 6.80
CA ASP A 364 6.80 15.25 7.89
C ASP A 364 6.05 15.95 9.05
N GLN A 365 5.08 16.80 8.71
CA GLN A 365 4.25 17.51 9.69
C GLN A 365 3.10 16.66 10.26
N VAL A 366 2.55 15.71 9.50
CA VAL A 366 1.38 14.93 9.95
C VAL A 366 1.75 13.68 10.76
N ILE A 367 2.92 13.07 10.54
CA ILE A 367 3.34 11.88 11.32
C ILE A 367 3.34 12.13 12.84
N PRO A 368 3.93 13.24 13.37
CA PRO A 368 3.87 13.54 14.80
C PRO A 368 2.44 13.62 15.32
N TRP A 369 1.55 14.25 14.57
CA TRP A 369 0.14 14.38 14.93
C TRP A 369 -0.58 13.02 14.94
N LEU A 370 -0.38 12.17 13.92
CA LEU A 370 -0.97 10.83 13.89
C LEU A 370 -0.54 9.99 15.11
N LYS A 371 0.75 10.06 15.48
CA LYS A 371 1.28 9.38 16.66
C LYS A 371 0.74 9.96 17.98
N ASP A 372 0.59 11.28 18.08
CA ASP A 372 -0.03 11.96 19.22
C ASP A 372 -1.51 11.57 19.41
N GLN A 373 -2.25 11.42 18.30
CA GLN A 373 -3.59 10.83 18.33
C GLN A 373 -3.60 9.32 18.69
N GLY A 374 -2.43 8.69 18.86
CA GLY A 374 -2.28 7.29 19.25
C GLY A 374 -2.28 6.29 18.10
N TYR A 375 -2.15 6.74 16.84
CA TYR A 375 -2.03 5.84 15.70
C TYR A 375 -0.62 5.24 15.59
N GLN A 376 -0.56 3.91 15.46
CA GLN A 376 0.64 3.21 15.04
C GLN A 376 0.73 3.26 13.51
N LEU A 377 1.86 3.75 12.99
CA LEU A 377 2.10 3.83 11.54
C LEU A 377 2.90 2.62 11.09
N VAL A 378 2.24 1.73 10.34
CA VAL A 378 2.71 0.37 10.03
C VAL A 378 2.54 0.07 8.54
N PRO A 379 3.36 -0.79 7.94
CA PRO A 379 3.17 -1.18 6.55
C PRO A 379 2.05 -2.23 6.40
N LEU A 380 1.68 -2.58 5.16
CA LEU A 380 0.49 -3.39 4.88
C LEU A 380 0.55 -4.80 5.47
N SER A 381 1.73 -5.44 5.53
CA SER A 381 1.86 -6.77 6.13
C SER A 381 1.64 -6.82 7.64
N ILE A 382 1.52 -5.66 8.29
CA ILE A 382 1.14 -5.53 9.70
C ILE A 382 -0.32 -5.09 9.83
N LEU A 383 -0.76 -4.09 9.04
CA LEU A 383 -2.14 -3.57 9.07
C LEU A 383 -3.20 -4.64 8.75
N LEU A 384 -2.84 -5.63 7.92
CA LEU A 384 -3.75 -6.64 7.39
C LEU A 384 -3.69 -7.99 8.15
N LYS A 385 -3.26 -7.96 9.42
CA LYS A 385 -3.23 -9.10 10.35
C LYS A 385 -4.25 -8.94 11.48
#